data_AF-A0A8H5B2S8-F1
#
_entry.id   AF-A0A8H5B2S8-F1
#
_cell.length_a   1.000
_cell.length_b   1.000
_cell.length_c   1.000
_cell.angle_alpha   90.00
_cell.angle_beta   90.00
_cell.angle_gamma   90.00
#
_symmetry.space_group_name_H-M   'P 1'
#
loop_
_entity.id
_entity.type
_entity.pdbx_description
1 polymer ?
#
loop_
_entity_poly.entity_id
_entity_poly.type
_entity_poly.pdbx_seq_one_letter_code
_entity_poly.pdbx_strand_id
1 'polypeptide(L)'
;MSPAFIDRFLSETLGLTKIPDYLPTLYLSFLGFTLVHLVLAPWLSAKIAPQSWGALKGRKARNNWSIHVVSQVHTLIIVPMSIWCIWKEDGALDSDRAFGWDDRVGYTYAVACGYFIWDTLDAIYNFVDVGFVIHGVACTLIYSMSYRPFVAYYGSRCLLWEISTFFLNIHWFLDKTNRTGSTLQLANGVALLFAFFSVRLVYGGSISYQFFLTLLNIWRQMPFAYTFVFGLGNFALQGLNWLWFSKMIASIRKRFDGSEESKSLMAHDELPAPASP
;
A
#
# COMPACT_ATOMS: atom_id res chain seq x y z
N MET A 1 6.70 28.44 14.41
CA MET A 1 7.94 27.67 14.65
C MET A 1 8.86 27.96 13.48
N SER A 2 10.08 28.48 13.69
CA SER A 2 10.97 28.77 12.56
C SER A 2 11.41 27.47 11.88
N PRO A 3 11.61 27.44 10.54
CA PRO A 3 12.18 26.28 9.85
C PRO A 3 13.45 25.75 10.54
N ALA A 4 14.31 26.67 10.99
CA ALA A 4 15.54 26.35 11.74
C ALA A 4 15.35 25.58 13.07
N PHE A 5 14.17 25.65 13.72
CA PHE A 5 13.92 24.88 14.93
C PHE A 5 13.57 23.43 14.60
N ILE A 6 12.72 23.22 13.59
CA ILE A 6 12.30 21.89 13.14
C ILE A 6 13.50 21.13 12.60
N ASP A 7 14.33 21.78 11.78
CA ASP A 7 15.54 21.18 11.21
C ASP A 7 16.51 20.71 12.29
N ARG A 8 16.79 21.56 13.30
CA ARG A 8 17.65 21.20 14.44
C ARG A 8 17.05 20.08 15.28
N PHE A 9 15.76 20.11 15.57
CA PHE A 9 15.12 19.04 16.34
C PHE A 9 15.21 17.70 15.61
N LEU A 10 14.89 17.66 14.32
CA LEU A 10 14.92 16.43 13.52
C LEU A 10 16.34 15.87 13.36
N SER A 11 17.31 16.74 13.08
CA SER A 11 18.70 16.32 12.85
C SER A 11 19.47 16.05 14.15
N GLU A 12 19.45 16.97 15.10
CA GLU A 12 20.28 16.91 16.31
C GLU A 12 19.65 16.05 17.43
N THR A 13 18.31 16.01 17.54
CA THR A 13 17.64 15.23 18.59
C THR A 13 17.24 13.83 18.12
N LEU A 14 16.64 13.73 16.93
CA LEU A 14 16.16 12.44 16.39
C LEU A 14 17.18 11.73 15.48
N GLY A 15 18.28 12.41 15.10
CA GLY A 15 19.31 11.84 14.24
C GLY A 15 18.89 11.66 12.78
N LEU A 16 17.80 12.31 12.35
CA LEU A 16 17.28 12.23 10.98
C LEU A 16 18.05 13.19 10.06
N THR A 17 19.35 12.97 9.94
CA THR A 17 20.29 13.94 9.34
C THR A 17 19.96 14.31 7.90
N LYS A 18 19.25 13.46 7.16
CA LYS A 18 18.89 13.70 5.76
C LYS A 18 17.54 14.39 5.58
N ILE A 19 16.63 14.35 6.55
CA ILE A 19 15.25 14.80 6.34
C ILE A 19 15.07 16.29 5.98
N PRO A 20 15.90 17.26 6.46
CA PRO A 20 15.63 18.68 6.23
C PRO A 20 15.50 19.05 4.75
N ASP A 21 16.37 18.50 3.89
CA ASP A 21 16.38 18.78 2.45
C ASP A 21 15.10 18.31 1.73
N TYR A 22 14.37 17.35 2.33
CA TYR A 22 13.18 16.74 1.74
C TYR A 22 11.87 17.13 2.43
N LEU A 23 11.92 17.95 3.50
CA LEU A 23 10.73 18.43 4.20
C LEU A 23 9.72 19.12 3.27
N PRO A 24 10.12 19.99 2.31
CA PRO A 24 9.17 20.59 1.39
C PRO A 24 8.41 19.53 0.57
N THR A 25 9.10 18.52 0.04
CA THR A 25 8.49 17.42 -0.71
C THR A 25 7.55 16.60 0.16
N LEU A 26 7.92 16.33 1.41
CA LEU A 26 7.08 15.60 2.36
C LEU A 26 5.79 16.36 2.65
N TYR A 27 5.89 17.66 2.97
CA TYR A 27 4.71 18.49 3.25
C TYR A 27 3.81 18.64 2.02
N LEU A 28 4.39 18.90 0.84
CA LEU A 28 3.63 18.98 -0.40
C LEU A 28 2.96 17.66 -0.74
N SER A 29 3.61 16.53 -0.47
CA SER A 29 3.02 15.21 -0.64
C SER A 29 1.84 14.99 0.29
N PHE A 30 1.98 15.24 1.59
CA PHE A 30 0.90 15.12 2.56
C PHE A 30 -0.30 16.01 2.21
N LEU A 31 -0.05 17.28 1.89
CA LEU A 31 -1.09 18.24 1.48
C LEU A 31 -1.71 17.84 0.14
N GLY A 32 -0.91 17.34 -0.80
CA GLY A 32 -1.35 16.86 -2.10
C GLY A 32 -2.32 15.69 -1.97
N PHE A 33 -1.97 14.65 -1.22
CA PHE A 33 -2.86 13.51 -0.97
C PHE A 33 -4.10 13.90 -0.16
N THR A 34 -3.97 14.85 0.76
CA THR A 34 -5.13 15.44 1.48
C THR A 34 -6.07 16.18 0.52
N LEU A 35 -5.52 16.95 -0.43
CA LEU A 35 -6.30 17.62 -1.48
C LEU A 35 -6.98 16.61 -2.41
N VAL A 36 -6.27 15.53 -2.78
CA VAL A 36 -6.88 14.43 -3.55
C VAL A 36 -8.05 13.84 -2.78
N HIS A 37 -7.88 13.53 -1.49
CA HIS A 37 -8.94 12.95 -0.66
C HIS A 37 -10.15 13.89 -0.54
N LEU A 38 -9.95 15.10 -0.03
CA LEU A 38 -11.05 15.94 0.43
C LEU A 38 -11.76 16.68 -0.71
N VAL A 39 -11.06 16.91 -1.83
CA VAL A 39 -11.58 17.76 -2.92
C VAL A 39 -11.66 16.99 -4.23
N LEU A 40 -10.53 16.51 -4.75
CA LEU A 40 -10.49 15.99 -6.13
C LEU A 40 -11.25 14.67 -6.26
N ALA A 41 -11.12 13.75 -5.30
CA ALA A 41 -11.78 12.46 -5.35
C ALA A 41 -13.32 12.61 -5.31
N PRO A 42 -13.93 13.35 -4.37
CA PRO A 42 -15.37 13.60 -4.38
C PRO A 42 -15.85 14.31 -5.65
N TRP A 43 -15.14 15.35 -6.09
CA TRP A 43 -15.52 16.14 -7.26
C TRP A 43 -15.46 15.32 -8.54
N LEU A 44 -14.37 14.59 -8.76
CA LEU A 44 -14.17 13.79 -9.95
C LEU A 44 -15.12 12.58 -9.96
N SER A 45 -15.33 11.93 -8.81
CA SER A 45 -16.22 10.77 -8.70
C SER A 45 -17.67 11.13 -8.96
N ALA A 46 -18.13 12.30 -8.50
CA ALA A 46 -19.46 12.81 -8.80
C ALA A 46 -19.66 13.08 -10.30
N LYS A 47 -18.59 13.35 -11.06
CA LYS A 47 -18.64 13.57 -12.52
C LYS A 47 -18.50 12.30 -13.34
N ILE A 48 -17.53 11.45 -13.01
CA ILE A 48 -17.20 10.25 -13.79
C ILE A 48 -18.13 9.08 -13.47
N ALA A 49 -18.58 8.96 -12.22
CA ALA A 49 -19.44 7.87 -11.76
C ALA A 49 -20.65 8.41 -10.95
N PRO A 50 -21.47 9.31 -11.52
CA PRO A 50 -22.52 10.02 -10.79
C PRO A 50 -23.52 9.08 -10.10
N GLN A 51 -23.89 7.99 -10.76
CA GLN A 51 -24.84 7.00 -10.23
C GLN A 51 -24.24 6.24 -9.04
N SER A 52 -23.04 5.67 -9.20
CA SER A 52 -22.35 4.93 -8.14
C SER A 52 -21.99 5.82 -6.95
N TRP A 53 -21.47 7.03 -7.21
CA TRP A 53 -21.14 7.99 -6.17
C TRP A 53 -22.39 8.49 -5.42
N GLY A 54 -23.46 8.81 -6.16
CA GLY A 54 -24.74 9.24 -5.58
C GLY A 54 -25.40 8.16 -4.72
N ALA A 55 -25.18 6.88 -5.03
CA ALA A 55 -25.70 5.76 -4.25
C ALA A 55 -24.95 5.51 -2.92
N LEU A 56 -23.76 6.09 -2.71
CA LEU A 56 -23.00 5.91 -1.47
C LEU A 56 -23.69 6.58 -0.28
N LYS A 57 -24.07 5.77 0.72
CA LYS A 57 -24.74 6.23 1.93
C LYS A 57 -23.74 6.47 3.06
N GLY A 58 -23.72 7.71 3.56
CA GLY A 58 -22.97 8.09 4.75
C GLY A 58 -21.48 8.39 4.53
N ARG A 59 -20.86 8.95 5.57
CA ARG A 59 -19.47 9.42 5.54
C ARG A 59 -18.48 8.29 5.29
N LYS A 60 -18.64 7.14 5.97
CA LYS A 60 -17.72 5.99 5.85
C LYS A 60 -17.64 5.43 4.44
N ALA A 61 -18.78 5.30 3.74
CA ALA A 61 -18.80 4.80 2.36
C ALA A 61 -18.10 5.75 1.38
N ARG A 62 -18.33 7.06 1.52
CA ARG A 62 -17.64 8.09 0.71
C ARG A 62 -16.15 8.17 1.02
N ASN A 63 -15.77 8.02 2.28
CA ASN A 63 -14.36 7.91 2.70
C ASN A 63 -13.71 6.71 2.03
N ASN A 64 -14.32 5.52 2.16
CA ASN A 64 -13.77 4.29 1.57
C ASN A 64 -13.59 4.43 0.05
N TRP A 65 -14.52 5.08 -0.64
CA TRP A 65 -14.33 5.37 -2.07
C TRP A 65 -13.15 6.31 -2.32
N SER A 66 -13.06 7.39 -1.56
CA SER A 66 -12.05 8.42 -1.77
C SER A 66 -10.63 7.92 -1.45
N ILE A 67 -10.46 7.07 -0.42
CA ILE A 67 -9.15 6.46 -0.13
C ILE A 67 -8.67 5.56 -1.27
N HIS A 68 -9.55 4.84 -1.98
CA HIS A 68 -9.16 4.06 -3.15
C HIS A 68 -8.69 4.97 -4.31
N VAL A 69 -9.27 6.17 -4.46
CA VAL A 69 -8.77 7.17 -5.41
C VAL A 69 -7.38 7.66 -5.00
N VAL A 70 -7.18 8.00 -3.72
CA VAL A 70 -5.89 8.50 -3.22
C VAL A 70 -4.80 7.44 -3.34
N SER A 71 -5.09 6.21 -2.93
CA SER A 71 -4.21 5.05 -3.08
C SER A 71 -3.88 4.77 -4.55
N GLN A 72 -4.84 4.93 -5.47
CA GLN A 72 -4.60 4.79 -6.90
C GLN A 72 -3.64 5.86 -7.43
N VAL A 73 -3.78 7.11 -6.99
CA VAL A 73 -2.84 8.19 -7.34
C VAL A 73 -1.46 7.91 -6.75
N HIS A 74 -1.39 7.42 -5.51
CA HIS A 74 -0.11 7.09 -4.88
C HIS A 74 0.65 6.02 -5.64
N THR A 75 0.03 4.87 -5.95
CA THR A 75 0.72 3.79 -6.69
C THR A 75 1.22 4.23 -8.07
N LEU A 76 0.45 5.08 -8.77
CA LEU A 76 0.85 5.66 -10.06
C LEU A 76 2.05 6.61 -9.97
N ILE A 77 2.34 7.17 -8.79
CA ILE A 77 3.49 8.04 -8.55
C ILE A 77 4.67 7.22 -8.01
N ILE A 78 4.44 6.46 -6.95
CA ILE A 78 5.51 5.87 -6.15
C ILE A 78 6.20 4.69 -6.85
N VAL A 79 5.45 3.91 -7.64
CA VAL A 79 6.01 2.77 -8.36
C VAL A 79 6.99 3.24 -9.44
N PRO A 80 6.65 4.19 -10.34
CA PRO A 80 7.62 4.73 -11.29
C PRO A 80 8.84 5.38 -10.62
N MET A 81 8.65 6.15 -9.55
CA MET A 81 9.75 6.77 -8.80
C MET A 81 10.69 5.72 -8.20
N SER A 82 10.13 4.66 -7.60
CA SER A 82 10.90 3.54 -7.04
C SER A 82 11.69 2.80 -8.12
N ILE A 83 11.05 2.46 -9.25
CA ILE A 83 11.74 1.82 -10.39
C ILE A 83 12.88 2.69 -10.90
N TRP A 84 12.65 4.00 -11.01
CA TRP A 84 13.68 4.94 -11.44
C TRP A 84 14.87 4.98 -10.47
N CYS A 85 14.63 4.99 -9.16
CA CYS A 85 15.70 4.92 -8.17
C CYS A 85 16.51 3.62 -8.30
N ILE A 86 15.83 2.47 -8.38
CA ILE A 86 16.47 1.15 -8.49
C ILE A 86 17.26 1.03 -9.80
N TRP A 87 16.76 1.61 -10.89
CA TRP A 87 17.46 1.57 -12.17
C TRP A 87 18.67 2.50 -12.22
N LYS A 88 18.65 3.60 -11.46
CA LYS A 88 19.67 4.66 -11.51
C LYS A 88 20.64 4.66 -10.34
N GLU A 89 20.46 3.82 -9.33
CA GLU A 89 21.38 3.73 -8.18
C GLU A 89 22.81 3.30 -8.59
N ASP A 90 23.02 2.79 -9.81
CA ASP A 90 24.33 2.40 -10.38
C ASP A 90 25.20 1.54 -9.43
N GLY A 91 24.56 0.70 -8.62
CA GLY A 91 25.21 -0.17 -7.62
C GLY A 91 25.66 0.55 -6.33
N ALA A 92 25.49 1.86 -6.21
CA ALA A 92 25.92 2.64 -5.05
C ALA A 92 25.19 2.22 -3.75
N LEU A 93 23.92 1.83 -3.84
CA LEU A 93 23.16 1.31 -2.71
C LEU A 93 23.42 -0.18 -2.46
N ASP A 94 23.91 -0.91 -3.46
CA ASP A 94 24.21 -2.33 -3.33
C ASP A 94 25.54 -2.56 -2.60
N SER A 95 26.49 -1.64 -2.75
CA SER A 95 27.80 -1.67 -2.08
C SER A 95 27.70 -1.46 -0.56
N ASP A 96 26.70 -0.70 -0.10
CA ASP A 96 26.33 -0.55 1.31
C ASP A 96 24.80 -0.55 1.47
N ARG A 97 24.23 -1.76 1.56
CA ARG A 97 22.78 -1.95 1.70
C ARG A 97 22.23 -1.45 3.04
N ALA A 98 23.08 -1.30 4.06
CA ALA A 98 22.65 -0.91 5.40
C ALA A 98 22.59 0.61 5.56
N PHE A 99 23.63 1.32 5.13
CA PHE A 99 23.78 2.76 5.39
C PHE A 99 23.99 3.61 4.14
N GLY A 100 24.10 2.98 2.96
CA GLY A 100 24.15 3.68 1.68
C GLY A 100 22.97 4.63 1.49
N TRP A 101 23.24 5.81 0.93
CA TRP A 101 22.24 6.85 0.71
C TRP A 101 22.33 7.39 -0.72
N ASP A 102 21.17 7.67 -1.29
CA ASP A 102 21.00 8.27 -2.61
C ASP A 102 19.93 9.35 -2.51
N ASP A 103 20.24 10.55 -2.97
CA ASP A 103 19.32 11.69 -2.86
C ASP A 103 18.01 11.48 -3.63
N ARG A 104 18.03 10.66 -4.68
CA ARG A 104 16.84 10.25 -5.45
C ARG A 104 15.88 9.44 -4.59
N VAL A 105 16.42 8.57 -3.73
CA VAL A 105 15.63 7.81 -2.76
C VAL A 105 15.05 8.74 -1.71
N GLY A 106 15.78 9.77 -1.29
CA GLY A 106 15.27 10.80 -0.37
C GLY A 106 13.96 11.45 -0.86
N TYR A 107 13.92 11.93 -2.11
CA TYR A 107 12.68 12.50 -2.67
C TYR A 107 11.54 11.46 -2.77
N THR A 108 11.86 10.23 -3.16
CA THR A 108 10.89 9.14 -3.24
C THR A 108 10.32 8.79 -1.86
N TYR A 109 11.17 8.76 -0.83
CA TYR A 109 10.76 8.54 0.55
C TYR A 109 9.93 9.69 1.10
N ALA A 110 10.17 10.93 0.67
CA ALA A 110 9.37 12.07 1.12
C ALA A 110 7.93 11.96 0.61
N VAL A 111 7.76 11.54 -0.65
CA VAL A 111 6.44 11.24 -1.22
C VAL A 111 5.78 10.05 -0.50
N ALA A 112 6.52 8.99 -0.22
CA ALA A 112 6.02 7.85 0.55
C ALA A 112 5.60 8.27 1.97
N CYS A 113 6.44 9.01 2.69
CA CYS A 113 6.16 9.51 4.04
C CYS A 113 4.90 10.37 4.06
N GLY A 114 4.78 11.34 3.15
CA GLY A 114 3.61 12.20 3.07
C GLY A 114 2.32 11.40 2.87
N TYR A 115 2.36 10.39 2.00
CA TYR A 115 1.25 9.45 1.81
C TYR A 115 0.96 8.63 3.07
N PHE A 116 1.95 7.94 3.66
CA PHE A 116 1.71 7.04 4.78
C PHE A 116 1.29 7.78 6.06
N ILE A 117 1.75 9.01 6.27
CA ILE A 117 1.24 9.88 7.34
C ILE A 117 -0.26 10.14 7.11
N TRP A 118 -0.65 10.54 5.90
CA TRP A 118 -2.07 10.74 5.56
C TRP A 118 -2.89 9.46 5.72
N ASP A 119 -2.39 8.33 5.23
CA ASP A 119 -3.05 7.02 5.27
C ASP A 119 -3.26 6.55 6.72
N THR A 120 -2.24 6.72 7.56
CA THR A 120 -2.30 6.40 8.99
C THR A 120 -3.34 7.24 9.70
N LEU A 121 -3.34 8.56 9.47
CA LEU A 121 -4.31 9.46 10.11
C LEU A 121 -5.73 9.13 9.67
N ASP A 122 -5.96 8.84 8.39
CA ASP A 122 -7.27 8.43 7.90
C ASP A 122 -7.72 7.09 8.48
N ALA A 123 -6.83 6.09 8.48
CA ALA A 123 -7.11 4.76 9.00
C ALA A 123 -7.45 4.77 10.49
N ILE A 124 -6.76 5.60 11.30
CA ILE A 124 -7.05 5.78 12.72
C ILE A 124 -8.38 6.51 12.92
N TYR A 125 -8.59 7.62 12.21
CA TYR A 125 -9.78 8.46 12.40
C TYR A 125 -11.07 7.79 11.94
N ASN A 126 -11.06 7.14 10.76
CA ASN A 126 -12.25 6.51 10.18
C ASN A 126 -12.39 5.02 10.57
N PHE A 127 -11.39 4.46 11.27
CA PHE A 127 -11.27 3.06 11.73
C PHE A 127 -11.81 2.06 10.69
N VAL A 128 -10.99 1.81 9.66
CA VAL A 128 -11.34 0.91 8.56
C VAL A 128 -11.16 -0.55 8.99
N ASP A 129 -9.93 -0.93 9.34
CA ASP A 129 -9.54 -2.26 9.84
C ASP A 129 -8.17 -2.16 10.52
N VAL A 130 -7.94 -3.00 11.54
CA VAL A 130 -6.71 -2.98 12.35
C VAL A 130 -5.46 -3.26 11.53
N GLY A 131 -5.54 -4.11 10.50
CA GLY A 131 -4.41 -4.44 9.65
C GLY A 131 -3.94 -3.24 8.84
N PHE A 132 -4.87 -2.40 8.35
CA PHE A 132 -4.52 -1.15 7.66
C PHE A 132 -3.92 -0.10 8.61
N VAL A 133 -4.39 -0.02 9.86
CA VAL A 133 -3.77 0.86 10.87
C VAL A 133 -2.34 0.41 11.16
N ILE A 134 -2.12 -0.88 11.40
CA ILE A 134 -0.77 -1.44 11.63
C ILE A 134 0.13 -1.17 10.43
N HIS A 135 -0.38 -1.40 9.21
CA HIS A 135 0.35 -1.14 7.97
C HIS A 135 0.77 0.32 7.85
N GLY A 136 -0.17 1.26 7.98
CA GLY A 136 0.09 2.69 7.86
C GLY A 136 1.13 3.16 8.88
N VAL A 137 0.97 2.78 10.15
CA VAL A 137 1.91 3.15 11.22
C VAL A 137 3.30 2.58 10.94
N ALA A 138 3.40 1.30 10.57
CA ALA A 138 4.68 0.66 10.28
C ALA A 138 5.40 1.34 9.10
N CYS A 139 4.69 1.59 8.00
CA CYS A 139 5.24 2.28 6.83
C CYS A 139 5.66 3.72 7.18
N THR A 140 4.84 4.46 7.92
CA THR A 140 5.17 5.83 8.36
C THR A 140 6.47 5.85 9.16
N LEU A 141 6.62 4.95 10.14
CA LEU A 141 7.81 4.89 10.97
C LEU A 141 9.05 4.47 10.15
N ILE A 142 8.94 3.43 9.32
CA ILE A 142 10.07 2.93 8.52
C ILE A 142 10.58 4.02 7.56
N TYR A 143 9.70 4.66 6.78
CA TYR A 143 10.15 5.65 5.80
C TYR A 143 10.62 6.96 6.47
N SER A 144 10.00 7.38 7.58
CA SER A 144 10.45 8.59 8.30
C SER A 144 11.77 8.38 9.03
N MET A 145 11.97 7.23 9.68
CA MET A 145 13.21 6.94 10.41
C MET A 145 14.38 6.66 9.47
N SER A 146 14.13 6.23 8.23
CA SER A 146 15.19 5.95 7.22
C SER A 146 16.01 7.18 6.83
N TYR A 147 15.57 8.40 7.16
CA TYR A 147 16.34 9.64 6.97
C TYR A 147 17.50 9.82 7.96
N ARG A 148 17.56 9.01 9.03
CA ARG A 148 18.86 8.62 9.57
C ARG A 148 19.37 7.58 8.59
N PRO A 149 20.31 7.92 7.68
CA PRO A 149 20.56 7.20 6.44
C PRO A 149 20.68 5.71 6.69
N PHE A 150 19.57 5.01 6.47
CA PHE A 150 19.39 3.64 6.89
C PHE A 150 18.47 2.93 5.91
N VAL A 151 18.94 1.81 5.39
CA VAL A 151 18.21 0.85 4.56
C VAL A 151 17.49 1.47 3.36
N ALA A 152 18.09 2.51 2.77
CA ALA A 152 17.62 3.16 1.54
C ALA A 152 17.51 2.16 0.37
N TYR A 153 18.45 1.21 0.30
CA TYR A 153 18.43 0.09 -0.64
C TYR A 153 17.12 -0.72 -0.54
N TYR A 154 16.69 -1.05 0.69
CA TYR A 154 15.55 -1.92 0.92
C TYR A 154 14.22 -1.21 0.78
N GLY A 155 14.05 -0.03 1.39
CA GLY A 155 12.75 0.64 1.35
C GLY A 155 12.37 1.07 -0.06
N SER A 156 13.31 1.50 -0.91
CA SER A 156 13.02 1.79 -2.33
C SER A 156 12.48 0.55 -3.06
N ARG A 157 13.00 -0.64 -2.77
CA ARG A 157 12.52 -1.92 -3.32
C ARG A 157 11.18 -2.38 -2.71
N CYS A 158 10.95 -2.12 -1.43
CA CYS A 158 9.68 -2.42 -0.78
C CYS A 158 8.51 -1.57 -1.32
N LEU A 159 8.77 -0.37 -1.84
CA LEU A 159 7.73 0.46 -2.48
C LEU A 159 7.13 -0.20 -3.74
N LEU A 160 7.82 -1.14 -4.38
CA LEU A 160 7.27 -1.91 -5.50
C LEU A 160 6.08 -2.80 -5.11
N TRP A 161 5.83 -3.02 -3.80
CA TRP A 161 4.64 -3.73 -3.33
C TRP A 161 3.35 -3.00 -3.70
N GLU A 162 3.41 -1.70 -3.99
CA GLU A 162 2.27 -0.91 -4.44
C GLU A 162 1.79 -1.29 -5.85
N ILE A 163 2.56 -2.08 -6.63
CA ILE A 163 2.12 -2.61 -7.93
C ILE A 163 0.83 -3.42 -7.78
N SER A 164 0.70 -4.25 -6.74
CA SER A 164 -0.54 -5.00 -6.54
C SER A 164 -1.71 -4.11 -6.13
N THR A 165 -1.44 -2.99 -5.44
CA THR A 165 -2.45 -2.01 -5.02
C THR A 165 -3.13 -1.35 -6.22
N PHE A 166 -2.39 -1.11 -7.31
CA PHE A 166 -2.94 -0.63 -8.58
C PHE A 166 -4.08 -1.54 -9.09
N PHE A 167 -3.84 -2.85 -9.15
CA PHE A 167 -4.85 -3.81 -9.59
C PHE A 167 -5.97 -3.98 -8.56
N LEU A 168 -5.66 -3.84 -7.26
CA LEU A 168 -6.64 -3.96 -6.17
C LEU A 168 -7.70 -2.87 -6.27
N ASN A 169 -7.27 -1.62 -6.46
CA ASN A 169 -8.15 -0.48 -6.59
C ASN A 169 -9.01 -0.57 -7.86
N ILE A 170 -8.44 -0.99 -9.00
CA ILE A 170 -9.22 -1.24 -10.23
C ILE A 170 -10.28 -2.32 -9.96
N HIS A 171 -9.92 -3.43 -9.32
CA HIS A 171 -10.88 -4.50 -9.02
C HIS A 171 -12.02 -3.98 -8.13
N TRP A 172 -11.68 -3.19 -7.11
CA TRP A 172 -12.64 -2.58 -6.19
C TRP A 172 -13.58 -1.62 -6.92
N PHE A 173 -13.08 -0.75 -7.82
CA PHE A 173 -13.93 0.15 -8.58
C PHE A 173 -14.85 -0.58 -9.55
N LEU A 174 -14.39 -1.68 -10.17
CA LEU A 174 -15.25 -2.51 -11.01
C LEU A 174 -16.42 -3.10 -10.20
N ASP A 175 -16.18 -3.51 -8.95
CA ASP A 175 -17.26 -3.93 -8.06
C ASP A 175 -18.23 -2.78 -7.74
N LYS A 176 -17.72 -1.59 -7.42
CA LYS A 176 -18.58 -0.46 -7.00
C LYS A 176 -19.27 0.28 -8.14
N THR A 177 -18.92 -0.04 -9.38
CA THR A 177 -19.54 0.53 -10.59
C THR A 177 -20.43 -0.46 -11.33
N ASN A 178 -20.92 -1.51 -10.64
CA ASN A 178 -21.80 -2.54 -11.20
C ASN A 178 -21.19 -3.26 -12.42
N ARG A 179 -19.88 -3.47 -12.43
CA ARG A 179 -19.16 -4.24 -13.46
C ARG A 179 -18.68 -5.59 -12.94
N THR A 180 -19.24 -6.05 -11.82
CA THR A 180 -18.96 -7.37 -11.26
C THR A 180 -19.33 -8.46 -12.27
N GLY A 181 -18.45 -9.45 -12.45
CA GLY A 181 -18.64 -10.56 -13.40
C GLY A 181 -18.24 -10.25 -14.85
N SER A 182 -17.83 -9.01 -15.17
CA SER A 182 -17.33 -8.67 -16.51
C SER A 182 -15.99 -9.35 -16.83
N THR A 183 -15.71 -9.58 -18.11
CA THR A 183 -14.41 -10.08 -18.59
C THR A 183 -13.25 -9.20 -18.13
N LEU A 184 -13.45 -7.88 -18.08
CA LEU A 184 -12.47 -6.93 -17.57
C LEU A 184 -12.16 -7.16 -16.08
N GLN A 185 -13.19 -7.40 -15.26
CA GLN A 185 -12.98 -7.71 -13.85
C GLN A 185 -12.26 -9.04 -13.66
N LEU A 186 -12.60 -10.07 -14.46
CA LEU A 186 -11.91 -11.36 -14.41
C LEU A 186 -10.43 -11.20 -14.76
N ALA A 187 -10.11 -10.55 -15.90
CA ALA A 187 -8.75 -10.31 -16.33
C ALA A 187 -7.95 -9.52 -15.28
N ASN A 188 -8.54 -8.45 -14.73
CA ASN A 188 -7.92 -7.68 -13.66
C ASN A 188 -7.78 -8.49 -12.36
N GLY A 189 -8.72 -9.38 -12.04
CA GLY A 189 -8.64 -10.27 -10.88
C GLY A 189 -7.48 -11.26 -10.99
N VAL A 190 -7.24 -11.83 -12.17
CA VAL A 190 -6.06 -12.67 -12.43
C VAL A 190 -4.78 -11.86 -12.33
N ALA A 191 -4.73 -10.68 -12.95
CA ALA A 191 -3.58 -9.78 -12.86
C ALA A 191 -3.28 -9.35 -11.41
N LEU A 192 -4.32 -9.06 -10.62
CA LEU A 192 -4.22 -8.73 -9.20
C LEU A 192 -3.60 -9.88 -8.39
N LEU A 193 -4.09 -11.11 -8.55
CA LEU A 193 -3.53 -12.26 -7.83
C LEU A 193 -2.07 -12.51 -8.20
N PHE A 194 -1.77 -12.46 -9.50
CA PHE A 194 -0.42 -12.65 -10.00
C PHE A 194 0.52 -11.56 -9.48
N ALA A 195 0.12 -10.29 -9.57
CA ALA A 195 0.88 -9.16 -9.05
C ALA A 195 1.10 -9.32 -7.53
N PHE A 196 0.05 -9.56 -6.75
CA PHE A 196 0.15 -9.72 -5.30
C PHE A 196 1.13 -10.84 -4.92
N PHE A 197 0.98 -12.03 -5.52
CA PHE A 197 1.86 -13.16 -5.26
C PHE A 197 3.31 -12.85 -5.65
N SER A 198 3.54 -12.37 -6.87
CA SER A 198 4.89 -12.12 -7.40
C SER A 198 5.60 -10.99 -6.68
N VAL A 199 4.98 -9.80 -6.55
CA VAL A 199 5.68 -8.62 -6.01
C VAL A 199 5.73 -8.60 -4.49
N ARG A 200 4.70 -9.10 -3.78
CA ARG A 200 4.66 -9.06 -2.30
C ARG A 200 5.21 -10.32 -1.66
N LEU A 201 4.79 -11.50 -2.10
CA LEU A 201 5.19 -12.75 -1.44
C LEU A 201 6.55 -13.25 -1.92
N VAL A 202 6.78 -13.28 -3.24
CA VAL A 202 8.05 -13.79 -3.78
C VAL A 202 9.13 -12.71 -3.72
N TYR A 203 9.01 -11.65 -4.51
CA TYR A 203 10.00 -10.57 -4.54
C TYR A 203 10.10 -9.87 -3.19
N GLY A 204 8.98 -9.36 -2.66
CA GLY A 204 8.93 -8.70 -1.36
C GLY A 204 9.39 -9.58 -0.21
N GLY A 205 9.05 -10.87 -0.21
CA GLY A 205 9.56 -11.84 0.75
C GLY A 205 11.08 -11.98 0.69
N SER A 206 11.65 -12.07 -0.51
CA SER A 206 13.11 -12.14 -0.69
C SER A 206 13.82 -10.87 -0.21
N ILE A 207 13.28 -9.68 -0.49
CA ILE A 207 13.81 -8.40 -0.04
C ILE A 207 13.72 -8.29 1.49
N SER A 208 12.59 -8.70 2.07
CA SER A 208 12.37 -8.73 3.52
C SER A 208 13.32 -9.68 4.24
N TYR A 209 13.62 -10.84 3.63
CA TYR A 209 14.59 -11.79 4.15
C TYR A 209 16.02 -11.22 4.14
N GLN A 210 16.44 -10.66 2.99
CA GLN A 210 17.74 -9.99 2.88
C GLN A 210 17.86 -8.83 3.86
N PHE A 211 16.81 -8.03 3.99
CA PHE A 211 16.73 -6.93 4.95
C PHE A 211 16.92 -7.43 6.38
N PHE A 212 16.23 -8.51 6.75
CA PHE A 212 16.33 -9.09 8.09
C PHE A 212 17.75 -9.58 8.40
N LEU A 213 18.42 -10.24 7.44
CA LEU A 213 19.82 -10.63 7.60
C LEU A 213 20.75 -9.42 7.77
N THR A 214 20.56 -8.37 6.98
CA THR A 214 21.32 -7.11 7.15
C THR A 214 21.10 -6.54 8.54
N LEU A 215 19.84 -6.45 8.98
CA LEU A 215 19.50 -5.95 10.32
C LEU A 215 20.17 -6.77 11.43
N LEU A 216 20.19 -8.11 11.32
CA LEU A 216 20.86 -9.00 12.26
C LEU A 216 22.39 -8.86 12.26
N ASN A 217 23.00 -8.41 11.18
CA ASN A 217 24.45 -8.17 11.14
C ASN A 217 24.83 -6.85 11.81
N ILE A 218 23.95 -5.85 11.78
CA ILE A 218 24.24 -4.49 12.23
C ILE A 218 23.44 -4.05 13.48
N TRP A 219 22.67 -4.94 14.11
CA TRP A 219 21.78 -4.60 15.22
C TRP A 219 22.46 -3.92 16.43
N ARG A 220 23.76 -4.16 16.64
CA ARG A 220 24.54 -3.51 17.71
C ARG A 220 25.10 -2.13 17.30
N GLN A 221 25.05 -1.78 16.02
CA GLN A 221 25.55 -0.51 15.49
C GLN A 221 24.47 0.58 15.51
N MET A 222 23.21 0.21 15.71
CA MET A 222 22.07 1.12 15.74
C MET A 222 21.43 1.21 17.13
N PRO A 223 20.79 2.34 17.49
CA PRO A 223 19.98 2.40 18.68
C PRO A 223 18.92 1.30 18.67
N PHE A 224 18.68 0.67 19.82
CA PHE A 224 17.73 -0.44 19.95
C PHE A 224 16.35 -0.13 19.36
N ALA A 225 15.87 1.12 19.49
CA ALA A 225 14.60 1.56 18.92
C ALA A 225 14.52 1.36 17.39
N TYR A 226 15.61 1.60 16.65
CA TYR A 226 15.65 1.36 15.19
C TYR A 226 15.52 -0.13 14.89
N THR A 227 16.34 -0.95 15.55
CA THR A 227 16.28 -2.41 15.36
C THR A 227 14.91 -2.96 15.71
N PHE A 228 14.30 -2.48 16.78
CA PHE A 228 12.97 -2.89 17.21
C PHE A 228 11.89 -2.48 16.20
N VAL A 229 11.81 -1.20 15.82
CA VAL A 229 10.80 -0.69 14.89
C VAL A 229 10.90 -1.38 13.54
N PHE A 230 12.10 -1.48 12.98
CA PHE A 230 12.29 -2.07 11.67
C PHE A 230 12.12 -3.59 11.69
N GLY A 231 12.62 -4.28 12.73
CA GLY A 231 12.45 -5.72 12.89
C GLY A 231 10.98 -6.11 13.05
N LEU A 232 10.28 -5.46 13.98
CA LEU A 232 8.84 -5.68 14.21
C LEU A 232 8.02 -5.27 12.98
N GLY A 233 8.34 -4.13 12.36
CA GLY A 233 7.68 -3.66 11.15
C GLY A 233 7.82 -4.65 9.99
N ASN A 234 9.00 -5.22 9.78
CA ASN A 234 9.21 -6.26 8.77
C ASN A 234 8.34 -7.50 9.01
N PHE A 235 8.28 -8.00 10.25
CA PHE A 235 7.40 -9.13 10.59
C PHE A 235 5.91 -8.80 10.41
N ALA A 236 5.49 -7.61 10.86
CA ALA A 236 4.10 -7.17 10.74
C ALA A 236 3.68 -7.03 9.27
N LEU A 237 4.48 -6.35 8.45
CA LEU A 237 4.18 -6.14 7.03
C LEU A 237 4.15 -7.45 6.25
N GLN A 238 5.10 -8.36 6.49
CA GLN A 238 5.09 -9.68 5.86
C GLN A 238 3.91 -10.53 6.34
N GLY A 239 3.58 -10.50 7.63
CA GLY A 239 2.38 -11.14 8.17
C GLY A 239 1.10 -10.65 7.51
N LEU A 240 0.95 -9.33 7.35
CA LEU A 240 -0.19 -8.74 6.65
C LEU A 240 -0.27 -9.15 5.18
N ASN A 241 0.86 -9.21 4.47
CA ASN A 241 0.89 -9.69 3.09
C ASN A 241 0.35 -11.12 2.97
N TRP A 242 0.77 -12.03 3.86
CA TRP A 242 0.23 -13.39 3.90
C TRP A 242 -1.26 -13.41 4.24
N LEU A 243 -1.69 -12.66 5.26
CA LEU A 243 -3.09 -12.59 5.67
C LEU A 243 -4.00 -12.08 4.54
N TRP A 244 -3.60 -11.03 3.84
CA TRP A 244 -4.37 -10.47 2.72
C TRP A 244 -4.42 -11.44 1.54
N PHE A 245 -3.31 -12.10 1.21
CA PHE A 245 -3.33 -13.12 0.17
C PHE A 245 -4.25 -14.29 0.52
N SER A 246 -4.23 -14.78 1.76
CA SER A 246 -5.15 -15.80 2.23
C SER A 246 -6.61 -15.35 2.11
N LYS A 247 -6.93 -14.09 2.43
CA LYS A 247 -8.27 -13.51 2.24
C LYS A 247 -8.67 -13.48 0.76
N MET A 248 -7.76 -13.15 -0.15
CA MET A 248 -8.02 -13.16 -1.59
C MET A 248 -8.34 -14.57 -2.09
N ILE A 249 -7.55 -15.57 -1.70
CA ILE A 249 -7.80 -16.98 -2.07
C ILE A 249 -9.12 -17.48 -1.47
N ALA A 250 -9.42 -17.16 -0.22
CA ALA A 250 -10.68 -17.53 0.42
C ALA A 250 -11.89 -16.89 -0.28
N SER A 251 -11.78 -15.63 -0.71
CA SER A 251 -12.83 -14.95 -1.49
C SER A 251 -13.09 -15.64 -2.84
N ILE A 252 -12.05 -16.20 -3.47
CA ILE A 252 -12.19 -16.94 -4.73
C ILE A 252 -12.86 -18.29 -4.49
N ARG A 253 -12.42 -19.06 -3.49
CA ARG A 253 -13.02 -20.36 -3.15
C ARG A 253 -14.52 -20.25 -2.88
N LYS A 254 -14.93 -19.25 -2.10
CA LYS A 254 -16.34 -18.97 -1.82
C LYS A 254 -17.18 -18.75 -3.09
N ARG A 255 -16.60 -18.17 -4.14
CA ARG A 255 -17.31 -17.96 -5.42
C ARG A 255 -17.52 -19.27 -6.17
N PHE A 256 -16.57 -20.20 -6.09
CA PHE A 256 -16.72 -21.54 -6.66
C PHE A 256 -17.74 -22.37 -5.89
N ASP A 257 -17.66 -22.39 -4.55
CA ASP A 257 -18.58 -23.16 -3.71
C ASP A 257 -20.04 -22.71 -3.89
N GLY A 258 -20.29 -21.39 -3.90
CA GLY A 258 -21.63 -20.85 -4.16
C GLY A 258 -22.13 -21.09 -5.60
N SER A 259 -21.22 -21.24 -6.57
CA SER A 259 -21.61 -21.60 -7.94
C SER A 259 -22.03 -23.06 -8.05
N GLU A 260 -21.41 -23.96 -7.29
CA GLU A 260 -21.77 -25.39 -7.24
C GLU A 260 -23.09 -25.61 -6.49
N GLU A 261 -23.30 -24.89 -5.37
CA GLU A 261 -24.58 -24.90 -4.64
C GLU A 261 -25.74 -24.40 -5.53
N SER A 262 -25.54 -23.29 -6.26
CA SER A 262 -26.55 -22.77 -7.20
C SER A 262 -26.86 -23.76 -8.34
N LYS A 263 -25.85 -24.47 -8.88
CA LYS A 263 -26.08 -25.50 -9.92
C LYS A 263 -26.83 -26.71 -9.36
N SER A 264 -26.51 -27.14 -8.14
CA SER A 264 -27.19 -28.25 -7.48
C SER A 264 -28.65 -27.95 -7.20
N LEU A 265 -28.98 -26.72 -6.77
CA LEU A 265 -30.36 -26.28 -6.56
C LEU A 265 -31.16 -26.25 -7.87
N MET A 266 -30.57 -25.71 -8.95
CA MET A 266 -31.23 -25.71 -10.27
C MET A 266 -31.45 -27.13 -10.81
N ALA A 267 -30.52 -28.06 -10.57
CA ALA A 267 -30.68 -29.46 -10.97
C ALA A 267 -31.75 -30.21 -10.15
N HIS A 268 -32.05 -29.76 -8.92
CA HIS A 268 -33.12 -30.34 -8.09
C HIS A 268 -34.52 -29.81 -8.45
N ASP A 269 -34.63 -28.58 -8.96
CA ASP A 269 -35.89 -27.99 -9.43
C ASP A 269 -36.29 -28.49 -10.84
N GLU A 270 -35.37 -29.10 -11.60
CA GLU A 270 -35.65 -29.81 -12.86
C GLU A 270 -36.14 -31.26 -12.64
N LEU A 271 -37.14 -31.46 -11.75
CA LEU A 271 -37.86 -32.74 -11.70
C LEU A 271 -38.69 -32.93 -12.97
N PRO A 272 -38.81 -34.18 -13.50
CA PRO A 272 -39.46 -34.42 -14.78
C PRO A 272 -40.93 -34.01 -14.72
N ALA A 273 -41.40 -33.36 -15.79
CA ALA A 273 -42.81 -33.01 -15.97
C ALA A 273 -43.71 -34.22 -15.66
N PRO A 274 -44.84 -34.02 -14.96
CA PRO A 274 -45.72 -35.13 -14.60
C PRO A 274 -46.09 -35.88 -15.89
N ALA A 275 -45.84 -37.19 -15.89
CA ALA A 275 -46.22 -38.06 -16.99
C ALA A 275 -47.71 -37.83 -17.28
N SER A 276 -47.99 -37.30 -18.47
CA SER A 276 -49.35 -37.10 -18.95
C SER A 276 -50.07 -38.45 -19.01
N PRO A 277 -51.30 -38.55 -18.46
CA PRO A 277 -52.07 -39.80 -18.41
C PRO A 277 -52.43 -40.35 -19.79
#